data_AF-A0A839A846-F1
#
_entry.id   AF-A0A839A846-F1
#
_cell.length_a   1.000
_cell.length_b   1.000
_cell.length_c   1.000
_cell.angle_alpha   90.00
_cell.angle_beta   90.00
_cell.angle_gamma   90.00
#
_symmetry.space_group_name_H-M   'P 1'
#
loop_
_entity.id
_entity.type
_entity.pdbx_description
1 polymer ?
#
loop_
_entity_poly.entity_id
_entity_poly.type
_entity_poly.pdbx_seq_one_letter_code
_entity_poly.pdbx_strand_id
1 'polypeptide(L)'
;MLVSTTGKVKRDFKQNILTDNKDKVITVWNVSYEIRSKEITGTIEANYLTHQSEADVTPELIRGFAEFQGTIDGKQGSFTAQEDGRVQNNILKINGRIIDASEELSMLVGRYDYDGILSESVYEIDFDIEF
;
A
#
# COMPACT_ATOMS: atom_id res chain seq x y z
N MET A 1 11.44 14.68 -6.38
CA MET A 1 10.39 14.95 -7.39
C MET A 1 9.05 14.67 -6.74
N LEU A 2 8.15 15.65 -6.69
CA LEU A 2 6.79 15.43 -6.19
C LEU A 2 5.94 14.90 -7.34
N VAL A 3 5.48 13.66 -7.25
CA VAL A 3 4.56 13.06 -8.20
C VAL A 3 3.27 12.71 -7.47
N SER A 4 2.22 13.48 -7.70
CA SER A 4 0.87 13.10 -7.28
C SER A 4 0.24 12.26 -8.37
N THR A 5 -0.26 11.08 -8.03
CA THR A 5 -0.89 10.15 -8.97
C THR A 5 -2.16 9.55 -8.37
N THR A 6 -3.08 9.13 -9.23
CA THR A 6 -4.24 8.34 -8.82
C THR A 6 -4.01 6.88 -9.20
N GLY A 7 -4.20 5.98 -8.24
CA GLY A 7 -4.09 4.54 -8.42
C GLY A 7 -5.47 3.89 -8.49
N LYS A 8 -5.64 2.87 -9.35
CA LYS A 8 -6.83 2.01 -9.32
C LYS A 8 -6.50 0.75 -8.56
N VAL A 9 -7.05 0.64 -7.36
CA VAL A 9 -6.79 -0.45 -6.44
C VAL A 9 -7.87 -1.52 -6.60
N LYS A 10 -7.55 -2.55 -7.39
CA LYS A 10 -8.37 -3.76 -7.47
C LYS A 10 -7.94 -4.75 -6.39
N ARG A 11 -8.54 -4.62 -5.21
CA ARG A 11 -8.23 -5.49 -4.08
C ARG A 11 -8.85 -6.87 -4.26
N ASP A 12 -8.02 -7.89 -4.10
CA ASP A 12 -8.49 -9.25 -3.82
C ASP A 12 -8.09 -9.60 -2.38
N PHE A 13 -9.04 -9.49 -1.45
CA PHE A 13 -8.78 -9.74 -0.05
C PHE A 13 -8.79 -11.23 0.24
N LYS A 14 -7.59 -11.80 0.41
CA LYS A 14 -7.46 -13.08 1.10
C LYS A 14 -7.17 -12.85 2.57
N GLN A 15 -8.21 -12.96 3.40
CA GLN A 15 -8.10 -12.82 4.85
C GLN A 15 -7.83 -14.18 5.51
N ASN A 16 -6.73 -14.28 6.24
CA ASN A 16 -6.46 -15.43 7.11
C ASN A 16 -6.41 -14.95 8.56
N ILE A 17 -7.23 -15.54 9.44
CA ILE A 17 -7.23 -15.24 10.86
C ILE A 17 -6.04 -15.94 11.52
N LEU A 18 -5.15 -15.18 12.16
CA LEU A 18 -4.01 -15.71 12.90
C LEU A 18 -4.32 -15.87 14.38
N THR A 19 -5.12 -14.98 14.95
CA THR A 19 -5.56 -15.06 16.33
C THR A 19 -6.94 -14.44 16.44
N ASP A 20 -7.80 -15.13 17.18
CA ASP A 20 -9.14 -14.71 17.54
C ASP A 20 -9.25 -14.85 19.06
N ASN A 21 -9.05 -13.73 19.76
CA ASN A 21 -9.42 -13.62 21.15
C ASN A 21 -10.58 -12.63 21.23
N LYS A 22 -11.47 -12.81 22.21
CA LYS A 22 -12.75 -12.07 22.36
C LYS A 22 -12.66 -10.53 22.35
N ASP A 23 -11.45 -9.98 22.32
CA ASP A 23 -11.20 -8.54 22.32
C ASP A 23 -10.36 -8.06 21.12
N LYS A 24 -9.68 -8.97 20.40
CA LYS A 24 -8.72 -8.66 19.33
C LYS A 24 -8.63 -9.78 18.29
N VAL A 25 -8.75 -9.38 17.03
CA VAL A 25 -8.50 -10.25 15.89
C VAL A 25 -7.27 -9.75 15.13
N ILE A 26 -6.35 -10.66 14.83
CA ILE A 26 -5.19 -10.39 13.98
C ILE A 26 -5.37 -11.18 12.69
N THR A 27 -5.31 -10.50 11.55
CA THR A 27 -5.42 -11.17 10.24
C THR A 27 -4.30 -10.82 9.29
N VAL A 28 -4.12 -11.63 8.26
CA VAL A 28 -3.24 -11.34 7.13
C VAL A 28 -4.10 -10.93 5.94
N TRP A 29 -3.74 -9.82 5.30
CA TRP A 29 -4.34 -9.35 4.05
C TRP A 29 -3.30 -9.41 2.94
N ASN A 30 -3.64 -10.10 1.84
CA ASN A 30 -2.91 -10.00 0.59
C ASN A 30 -3.66 -9.00 -0.30
N VAL A 31 -2.96 -8.06 -0.93
CA VAL A 31 -3.57 -6.98 -1.72
C VAL A 31 -2.75 -6.75 -2.99
N SER A 32 -3.42 -6.74 -4.13
CA SER A 32 -2.84 -6.35 -5.42
C SER A 32 -3.48 -5.04 -5.90
N TYR A 33 -2.73 -4.19 -6.60
CA TYR A 33 -3.28 -3.02 -7.27
C TYR A 33 -2.43 -2.50 -8.43
N GLU A 34 -3.05 -1.69 -9.29
CA GLU A 34 -2.38 -1.05 -10.41
C GLU A 34 -2.30 0.47 -10.21
N ILE A 35 -1.12 1.03 -10.47
CA ILE A 35 -0.90 2.47 -10.54
C ILE A 35 -0.83 2.84 -12.01
N ARG A 36 -1.60 3.84 -12.43
CA ARG A 36 -1.60 4.34 -13.81
C ARG A 36 -1.73 5.86 -13.83
N SER A 37 -0.60 6.53 -13.98
CA SER A 37 -0.51 7.95 -14.33
C SER A 37 0.49 8.18 -15.46
N LYS A 38 0.69 9.45 -15.78
CA LYS A 38 1.64 9.88 -16.80
C LYS A 38 3.09 9.62 -16.36
N GLU A 39 3.39 9.77 -15.08
CA GLU A 39 4.74 9.65 -14.53
C GLU A 39 5.02 8.25 -13.94
N ILE A 40 3.99 7.53 -13.46
CA ILE A 40 4.15 6.23 -12.82
C ILE A 40 3.14 5.24 -13.40
N THR A 41 3.62 4.09 -13.87
CA THR A 41 2.76 2.97 -14.28
C THR A 41 3.33 1.67 -13.75
N GLY A 42 2.53 0.86 -13.07
CA GLY A 42 3.00 -0.43 -12.56
C GLY A 42 1.96 -1.16 -11.72
N THR A 43 2.38 -2.28 -11.16
CA THR A 43 1.59 -3.10 -10.24
C THR A 43 2.23 -3.07 -8.86
N ILE A 44 1.42 -3.14 -7.82
CA ILE A 44 1.86 -3.37 -6.45
C ILE A 44 1.21 -4.64 -5.91
N GLU A 45 2.03 -5.51 -5.32
CA GLU A 45 1.60 -6.64 -4.50
C GLU A 45 2.02 -6.40 -3.06
N ALA A 46 1.09 -6.52 -2.12
CA ALA A 46 1.32 -6.19 -0.73
C ALA A 46 0.77 -7.25 0.23
N ASN A 47 1.48 -7.42 1.34
CA ASN A 47 1.14 -8.37 2.40
C ASN A 47 1.10 -7.62 3.73
N TYR A 48 -0.07 -7.59 4.36
CA TYR A 48 -0.29 -6.87 5.61
C TYR A 48 -0.65 -7.81 6.76
N LEU A 49 -0.12 -7.49 7.94
CA LEU A 49 -0.69 -7.88 9.22
C LEU A 49 -1.66 -6.79 9.65
N THR A 50 -2.88 -7.17 10.01
CA THR A 50 -3.91 -6.24 10.47
C THR A 50 -4.34 -6.57 11.89
N HIS A 51 -4.74 -5.54 12.62
CA HIS A 51 -5.27 -5.65 13.98
C HIS A 51 -6.61 -4.92 14.07
N GLN A 52 -7.61 -5.58 14.65
CA GLN A 52 -8.95 -5.05 14.88
C GLN A 52 -9.46 -5.45 16.27
N SER A 53 -10.30 -4.63 16.88
CA SER A 53 -11.05 -4.97 18.09
C SER A 53 -12.34 -5.74 17.74
N GLU A 54 -12.78 -6.67 18.61
CA GLU A 54 -14.09 -7.32 18.44
C GLU A 54 -15.22 -6.32 18.76
N ALA A 55 -15.60 -5.52 17.75
CA ALA A 55 -16.88 -4.83 17.64
C ALA A 55 -17.16 -4.39 16.20
N ASP A 56 -16.12 -4.13 15.40
CA ASP A 56 -16.23 -3.68 14.01
C ASP A 56 -15.33 -4.51 13.09
N VAL A 57 -15.87 -4.92 11.94
CA VAL A 57 -15.23 -5.80 10.93
C VAL A 57 -14.08 -5.11 10.16
N THR A 58 -13.63 -3.94 10.62
CA THR A 58 -12.70 -3.04 9.94
C THR A 58 -11.37 -2.98 10.70
N PRO A 59 -10.22 -3.21 10.05
CA PRO A 59 -8.94 -3.15 10.75
C PRO A 59 -8.64 -1.73 11.22
N GLU A 60 -8.15 -1.60 12.44
CA GLU A 60 -7.70 -0.32 12.98
C GLU A 60 -6.26 -0.02 12.54
N LEU A 61 -5.39 -1.04 12.57
CA LEU A 61 -3.98 -0.93 12.23
C LEU A 61 -3.61 -1.93 11.14
N ILE A 62 -2.73 -1.49 10.23
CA ILE A 62 -2.25 -2.26 9.08
C ILE A 62 -0.74 -2.06 9.00
N ARG A 63 0.04 -3.13 8.94
CA ARG A 63 1.50 -3.07 8.80
C ARG A 63 1.96 -4.10 7.80
N GLY A 64 2.89 -3.76 6.92
CA GLY A 64 3.41 -4.76 6.00
C GLY A 64 4.44 -4.25 5.01
N PHE A 65 4.59 -5.03 3.95
CA PHE A 65 5.48 -4.73 2.84
C PHE A 65 4.70 -4.72 1.54
N ALA A 66 5.09 -3.81 0.65
CA ALA A 66 4.56 -3.67 -0.70
C ALA A 66 5.71 -3.77 -1.71
N GLU A 67 5.49 -4.50 -2.78
CA GLU A 67 6.43 -4.68 -3.89
C GLU A 67 5.83 -4.05 -5.14
N PHE A 68 6.49 -3.00 -5.64
CA PHE A 68 6.16 -2.37 -6.91
C PHE A 68 6.99 -2.94 -8.04
N GLN A 69 6.36 -3.18 -9.18
CA GLN A 69 7.04 -3.45 -10.46
C GLN A 69 6.42 -2.55 -11.54
N GLY A 70 7.27 -1.81 -12.26
CA GLY A 70 6.79 -0.94 -13.32
C GLY A 70 7.79 0.13 -13.73
N THR A 71 7.25 1.24 -14.19
CA THR A 71 8.00 2.36 -14.74
C THR A 71 7.73 3.63 -13.93
N ILE A 72 8.78 4.36 -13.58
CA ILE A 72 8.72 5.70 -12.97
C ILE A 72 9.54 6.65 -13.83
N ASP A 73 8.90 7.69 -14.37
CA ASP A 73 9.52 8.68 -15.27
C ASP A 73 10.32 8.03 -16.42
N GLY A 74 9.74 6.98 -17.01
CA GLY A 74 10.34 6.22 -18.10
C GLY A 74 11.41 5.18 -17.70
N LYS A 75 11.83 5.13 -16.43
CA LYS A 75 12.80 4.15 -15.92
C LYS A 75 12.10 2.87 -15.46
N GLN A 76 12.50 1.72 -15.99
CA GLN A 76 11.93 0.42 -15.64
C GLN A 76 12.63 -0.15 -14.39
N GLY A 77 11.85 -0.63 -13.44
CA GLY A 77 12.39 -1.32 -12.27
C GLY A 77 11.35 -1.74 -11.25
N SER A 78 11.85 -2.03 -10.05
CA SER A 78 11.05 -2.38 -8.89
C SER A 78 11.52 -1.68 -7.63
N PHE A 79 10.64 -1.60 -6.65
CA PHE A 79 10.99 -1.22 -5.29
C PHE A 79 10.20 -2.02 -4.26
N THR A 80 10.78 -2.19 -3.08
CA THR A 80 10.08 -2.66 -1.89
C THR A 80 9.88 -1.50 -0.94
N ALA A 81 8.66 -1.39 -0.40
CA ALA A 81 8.32 -0.41 0.61
C ALA A 81 7.83 -1.08 1.89
N GLN A 82 8.19 -0.49 3.02
CA GLN A 82 7.56 -0.78 4.30
C GLN A 82 6.37 0.17 4.48
N GLU A 83 5.21 -0.38 4.80
CA GLU A 83 3.98 0.38 4.93
C GLU A 83 3.42 0.38 6.35
N ASP A 84 3.05 1.57 6.82
CA ASP A 84 2.38 1.81 8.09
C ASP A 84 1.01 2.45 7.83
N GLY A 85 -0.05 1.71 8.14
CA GLY A 85 -1.43 2.10 7.85
C GLY A 85 -2.36 2.12 9.06
N ARG A 86 -3.43 2.91 8.93
CA ARG A 86 -4.51 3.01 9.90
C ARG A 86 -5.84 3.24 9.19
N VAL A 87 -6.92 2.69 9.72
CA VAL A 87 -8.28 3.08 9.33
C VAL A 87 -8.92 3.92 10.42
N GLN A 88 -9.54 5.03 10.02
CA GLN A 88 -10.35 5.86 10.91
C GLN A 88 -11.55 6.39 10.13
N ASN A 89 -12.76 6.21 10.67
CA ASN A 89 -14.00 6.64 10.01
C ASN A 89 -14.12 6.12 8.56
N ASN A 90 -13.77 4.85 8.32
CA ASN A 90 -13.74 4.20 7.00
C ASN A 90 -12.69 4.77 6.00
N ILE A 91 -11.83 5.69 6.44
CA ILE A 91 -10.73 6.22 5.65
C ILE A 91 -9.48 5.39 5.95
N LEU A 92 -8.94 4.75 4.93
CA LEU A 92 -7.64 4.07 4.97
C LEU A 92 -6.54 5.07 4.63
N LYS A 93 -5.62 5.25 5.56
CA LYS A 93 -4.37 5.98 5.35
C LYS A 93 -3.21 5.03 5.45
N ILE A 94 -2.31 5.03 4.47
CA ILE A 94 -1.05 4.27 4.51
C ILE A 94 0.11 5.20 4.19
N ASN A 95 1.18 5.10 4.96
CA ASN A 95 2.44 5.80 4.71
C ASN A 95 3.46 4.73 4.32
N GLY A 96 3.92 4.76 3.07
CA GLY A 96 4.94 3.87 2.52
C GLY A 96 6.32 4.51 2.55
N ARG A 97 7.35 3.75 2.95
CA ARG A 97 8.75 4.14 2.82
C ARG A 97 9.47 3.13 1.95
N ILE A 98 10.10 3.59 0.88
CA ILE A 98 10.95 2.76 0.02
C ILE A 98 12.19 2.34 0.83
N ILE A 99 12.45 1.04 0.88
CA ILE A 99 13.55 0.44 1.66
C ILE A 99 14.56 -0.31 0.78
N ASP A 100 14.15 -0.69 -0.43
CA ASP A 100 15.02 -1.32 -1.42
C ASP A 100 14.48 -1.02 -2.82
N ALA A 101 15.36 -0.92 -3.81
CA ALA A 101 15.00 -0.68 -5.20
C ALA A 101 16.01 -1.33 -6.14
N SER A 102 15.55 -1.68 -7.35
CA SER A 102 16.36 -2.45 -8.29
C SER A 102 16.27 -1.92 -9.72
N GLU A 103 17.13 -2.45 -10.60
CA GLU A 103 17.21 -2.09 -12.01
C GLU A 103 17.47 -0.58 -12.21
N GLU A 104 16.76 0.08 -13.12
CA GLU A 104 16.92 1.51 -13.38
C GLU A 104 16.37 2.38 -12.22
N LEU A 105 15.66 1.76 -11.28
CA LEU A 105 15.20 2.38 -10.04
C LEU A 105 16.16 2.13 -8.86
N SER A 106 17.34 1.52 -9.05
CA SER A 106 18.25 1.14 -7.94
C SER A 106 18.70 2.27 -7.01
N MET A 107 18.65 3.52 -7.46
CA MET A 107 18.95 4.70 -6.64
C MET A 107 17.70 5.37 -6.05
N LEU A 108 16.51 4.82 -6.32
CA LEU A 108 15.24 5.37 -5.89
C LEU A 108 15.14 5.34 -4.37
N VAL A 109 14.93 6.52 -3.79
CA VAL A 109 14.62 6.70 -2.38
C VAL A 109 13.38 7.56 -2.25
N GLY A 110 12.62 7.37 -1.19
CA GLY A 110 11.47 8.23 -0.93
C GLY A 110 10.38 7.58 -0.12
N ARG A 111 9.22 8.24 -0.15
CA ARG A 111 8.00 7.83 0.54
C ARG A 111 6.81 8.06 -0.35
N TYR A 112 5.69 7.44 0.01
CA TYR A 112 4.40 7.77 -0.56
C TYR A 112 3.31 7.70 0.49
N ASP A 113 2.28 8.50 0.28
CA ASP A 113 1.08 8.48 1.09
C ASP A 113 -0.09 7.97 0.25
N TYR A 114 -0.90 7.13 0.88
CA TYR A 114 -2.13 6.59 0.35
C TYR A 114 -3.28 7.16 1.17
N ASP A 115 -4.29 7.70 0.48
CA ASP A 115 -5.56 8.06 1.10
C ASP A 115 -6.74 7.53 0.28
N GLY A 116 -7.70 6.92 0.96
CA GLY A 116 -9.04 6.81 0.41
C GLY A 116 -9.97 5.94 1.22
N ILE A 117 -11.18 5.78 0.69
CA ILE A 117 -12.29 5.15 1.39
C ILE A 117 -12.16 3.64 1.30
N LEU A 118 -12.09 2.91 2.41
CA LEU A 118 -11.81 1.46 2.42
C LEU A 118 -12.81 0.64 1.59
N SER A 119 -14.06 1.08 1.44
CA SER A 119 -15.07 0.39 0.61
C SER A 119 -14.93 0.64 -0.90
N GLU A 120 -14.06 1.56 -1.32
CA GLU A 120 -13.86 1.92 -2.72
C GLU A 120 -12.70 1.17 -3.37
N SER A 121 -12.51 1.39 -4.67
CA SER A 121 -11.50 0.70 -5.48
C SER A 121 -10.53 1.67 -6.16
N VAL A 122 -10.59 2.95 -5.82
CA VAL A 122 -9.75 4.01 -6.39
C VAL A 122 -9.20 4.84 -5.24
N TYR A 123 -7.90 5.10 -5.27
CA TYR A 123 -7.19 5.76 -4.18
C TYR A 123 -6.21 6.78 -4.73
N GLU A 124 -5.99 7.82 -3.97
CA GLU A 124 -4.98 8.83 -4.26
C GLU A 124 -3.66 8.35 -3.65
N ILE A 125 -2.59 8.42 -4.44
CA ILE A 125 -1.25 8.03 -4.02
C ILE A 125 -0.29 9.17 -4.36
N ASP A 126 0.29 9.77 -3.33
CA ASP A 126 1.22 10.88 -3.47
C ASP A 126 2.65 10.39 -3.20
N PHE A 127 3.51 10.45 -4.21
CA PHE A 127 4.92 10.06 -4.10
C PHE A 127 5.81 11.29 -3.89
N ASP A 128 6.68 11.20 -2.89
CA ASP A 128 7.83 12.08 -2.68
C ASP A 128 9.11 11.23 -2.84
N ILE A 129 9.66 11.23 -4.06
CA ILE A 129 10.71 10.31 -4.48
C ILE A 129 11.85 11.01 -5.23
N GLU A 130 13.06 10.48 -5.08
CA GLU A 130 14.30 10.99 -5.67
C GLU A 130 15.16 9.84 -6.21
N PHE A 131 16.02 10.15 -7.19
CA PHE A 131 16.95 9.23 -7.85
C PHE A 131 18.39 9.67 -7.62
#